data_AF-S3ECZ7-F1
#
_entry.id   AF-S3ECZ7-F1
#
_cell.length_a   1.000
_cell.length_b   1.000
_cell.length_c   1.000
_cell.angle_alpha   90.00
_cell.angle_beta   90.00
_cell.angle_gamma   90.00
#
_symmetry.space_group_name_H-M   'P 1'
#
loop_
_entity.id
_entity.type
_entity.pdbx_description
1 polymer ?
#
loop_
_entity_poly.entity_id
_entity_poly.type
_entity_poly.pdbx_seq_one_letter_code
_entity_poly.pdbx_strand_id
1 'polypeptide(L)'
;MLTDKIHLPDDLEPTPEDIMSSSLSVIFPDDIQNQHGDSHTSPTYLSPLYGPLTLSLADPKTETSRTLFSHFLWNASVLLAEYLEEGPFPLFETRDCSVLELGAGTGLSGMIAALRGARRTVITDYPAEEVVANVEVNVKTNLRERGRGGDVEVWGHEWGVLGEVEDNGVSKRYKGGFERVLVADCLWMPWQHSNLRKSIAWFLTPSPKSNSSTSPPKRDETSSIPPHHHPPSPTHPYTPSDGGRAYVIAGFHTGRAKMAPFFDAEAMRGDGLVVERIWERNAEGTEREWRVDRGEEDKDVTGRKRWLVVGVVRRVGEGE
;
A
#
# COMPACT_ATOMS: atom_id res chain seq x y z
N MET A 1 15.33 10.59 4.48
CA MET A 1 14.85 10.24 3.12
C MET A 1 14.21 8.87 3.17
N LEU A 2 13.37 8.54 2.18
CA LEU A 2 12.68 7.25 2.09
C LEU A 2 13.66 6.07 2.02
N THR A 3 14.78 6.27 1.32
CA THR A 3 15.87 5.29 1.18
C THR A 3 16.60 5.01 2.49
N ASP A 4 16.63 5.96 3.42
CA ASP A 4 17.29 5.80 4.73
C ASP A 4 16.56 4.81 5.63
N LYS A 5 15.33 4.44 5.28
CA LYS A 5 14.55 3.41 5.96
C LYS A 5 14.93 2.00 5.53
N ILE A 6 15.82 1.85 4.54
CA ILE A 6 16.26 0.55 4.04
C ILE A 6 17.71 0.32 4.40
N HIS A 7 17.98 -0.83 5.02
CA HIS A 7 19.32 -1.33 5.26
C HIS A 7 19.55 -2.59 4.44
N LEU A 8 20.67 -2.65 3.72
CA LEU A 8 21.18 -3.85 3.09
C LEU A 8 22.31 -4.40 3.98
N PRO A 9 22.38 -5.72 4.24
CA PRO A 9 23.40 -6.30 5.10
C PRO A 9 24.83 -5.94 4.66
N ASP A 10 25.66 -5.51 5.61
CA ASP A 10 27.08 -5.16 5.38
C ASP A 10 28.03 -6.39 5.37
N ASP A 11 27.51 -7.58 5.66
CA ASP A 11 28.30 -8.78 6.00
C ASP A 11 28.65 -9.68 4.80
N LEU A 12 28.16 -9.35 3.60
CA LEU A 12 28.57 -10.00 2.36
C LEU A 12 29.71 -9.20 1.73
N GLU A 13 30.75 -9.90 1.24
CA GLU A 13 31.72 -9.23 0.37
C GLU A 13 30.96 -8.62 -0.82
N PRO A 14 31.07 -7.30 -1.05
CA PRO A 14 30.25 -6.64 -2.05
C PRO A 14 30.58 -7.23 -3.42
N THR A 15 29.54 -7.71 -4.11
CA THR A 15 29.68 -8.24 -5.46
C THR A 15 30.10 -7.11 -6.42
N PRO A 16 30.66 -7.42 -7.61
CA PRO A 16 30.90 -6.41 -8.64
C PRO A 16 29.66 -5.57 -8.95
N GLU A 17 28.48 -6.18 -8.92
CA GLU A 17 27.18 -5.53 -9.10
C GLU A 17 26.85 -4.56 -7.95
N ASP A 18 27.11 -4.94 -6.70
CA ASP A 18 26.93 -4.06 -5.53
C ASP A 18 27.86 -2.85 -5.57
N ILE A 19 29.13 -3.07 -5.94
CA ILE A 19 30.12 -1.99 -6.11
C ILE A 19 29.68 -1.06 -7.24
N MET A 20 29.25 -1.62 -8.39
CA MET A 20 28.74 -0.82 -9.50
C MET A 20 27.51 -0.02 -9.07
N SER A 21 26.51 -0.67 -8.46
CA SER A 21 25.25 -0.04 -8.04
C SER A 21 25.48 1.07 -7.01
N SER A 22 26.27 0.81 -5.96
CA SER A 22 26.61 1.82 -4.96
C SER A 22 27.42 2.99 -5.54
N SER A 23 28.32 2.73 -6.51
CA SER A 23 29.09 3.77 -7.19
C SER A 23 28.22 4.69 -8.07
N LEU A 24 27.05 4.24 -8.54
CA LEU A 24 26.15 5.08 -9.32
C LEU A 24 25.65 6.28 -8.53
N SER A 25 25.51 6.18 -7.20
CA SER A 25 25.15 7.32 -6.36
C SER A 25 26.25 8.40 -6.30
N VAL A 26 27.51 8.01 -6.49
CA VAL A 26 28.65 8.94 -6.57
C VAL A 26 28.71 9.61 -7.94
N ILE A 27 28.43 8.84 -9.00
CA ILE A 27 28.50 9.32 -10.39
C ILE A 27 27.26 10.15 -10.76
N PHE A 28 26.09 9.76 -10.26
CA PHE A 28 24.79 10.36 -10.51
C PHE A 28 24.13 10.74 -9.17
N PRO A 29 24.64 11.77 -8.47
CA PRO A 29 24.16 12.15 -7.13
C PRO A 29 22.69 12.61 -7.12
N ASP A 30 22.14 12.94 -8.28
CA ASP A 30 20.75 13.37 -8.45
C ASP A 30 19.79 12.20 -8.73
N ASP A 31 20.29 11.00 -9.06
CA ASP A 31 19.47 9.80 -9.30
C ASP A 31 19.20 9.07 -7.97
N ILE A 32 17.98 8.55 -7.84
CA ILE A 32 17.55 7.87 -6.63
C ILE A 32 17.26 6.40 -6.89
N GLN A 33 17.71 5.57 -5.97
CA GLN A 33 17.38 4.15 -5.97
C GLN A 33 15.89 3.96 -5.67
N ASN A 34 15.19 3.24 -6.55
CA ASN A 34 13.74 3.00 -6.47
C ASN A 34 13.34 1.57 -6.12
N GLN A 35 14.29 0.64 -6.24
CA GLN A 35 14.15 -0.77 -5.94
C GLN A 35 15.30 -1.22 -5.05
N HIS A 36 15.02 -2.10 -4.10
CA HIS A 36 15.98 -2.51 -3.07
C HIS A 36 16.09 -4.03 -2.97
N GLY A 37 17.32 -4.49 -2.73
CA GLY A 37 17.70 -5.88 -2.67
C GLY A 37 17.80 -6.57 -4.04
N ASP A 38 18.21 -7.83 -4.02
CA ASP A 38 18.28 -8.72 -5.18
C ASP A 38 18.28 -10.20 -4.72
N SER A 39 18.67 -11.13 -5.59
CA SER A 39 18.71 -12.57 -5.28
C SER A 39 19.73 -12.98 -4.20
N HIS A 40 20.67 -12.12 -3.86
CA HIS A 40 21.73 -12.36 -2.87
C HIS A 40 21.54 -11.50 -1.62
N THR A 41 20.96 -10.31 -1.78
CA THR A 41 20.88 -9.29 -0.73
C THR A 41 19.43 -9.04 -0.32
N SER A 42 19.07 -9.45 0.90
CA SER A 42 17.74 -9.26 1.47
C SER A 42 17.62 -7.89 2.16
N PRO A 43 16.70 -7.01 1.72
CA PRO A 43 16.54 -5.69 2.33
C PRO A 43 15.87 -5.78 3.70
N THR A 44 16.30 -4.92 4.61
CA THR A 44 15.66 -4.73 5.92
C THR A 44 14.98 -3.37 5.97
N TYR A 45 13.68 -3.35 6.21
CA TYR A 45 12.93 -2.13 6.49
C TYR A 45 13.10 -1.74 7.96
N LEU A 46 13.59 -0.53 8.21
CA LEU A 46 13.80 0.04 9.53
C LEU A 46 12.53 0.76 9.99
N SER A 47 11.58 0.00 10.53
CA SER A 47 10.36 0.58 11.10
C SER A 47 10.70 1.37 12.38
N PRO A 48 10.27 2.64 12.48
CA PRO A 48 10.46 3.44 13.69
C PRO A 48 9.61 2.94 14.87
N LEU A 49 8.52 2.20 14.61
CA LEU A 49 7.58 1.75 15.64
C LEU A 49 7.78 0.28 16.05
N TYR A 50 8.26 -0.55 15.13
CA TYR A 50 8.31 -2.01 15.32
C TYR A 50 9.72 -2.58 15.16
N GLY A 51 10.73 -1.74 14.98
CA GLY A 51 12.10 -2.18 14.74
C GLY A 51 12.30 -2.83 13.36
N PRO A 52 13.46 -3.45 13.11
CA PRO A 52 13.79 -3.96 11.78
C PRO A 52 12.82 -5.07 11.33
N LEU A 53 12.44 -5.05 10.06
CA LEU A 53 11.75 -6.12 9.35
C LEU A 53 12.64 -6.61 8.20
N THR A 54 13.15 -7.83 8.29
CA THR A 54 13.98 -8.43 7.23
C THR A 54 13.09 -9.08 6.18
N LEU A 55 13.30 -8.73 4.92
CA LEU A 55 12.47 -9.16 3.80
C LEU A 55 13.28 -10.06 2.87
N SER A 56 12.80 -11.29 2.65
CA SER A 56 13.20 -12.09 1.50
C SER A 56 12.50 -11.60 0.24
N LEU A 57 13.14 -11.84 -0.90
CA LEU A 57 12.67 -11.48 -2.22
C LEU A 57 12.29 -12.74 -3.00
N ALA A 58 11.24 -12.64 -3.82
CA ALA A 58 10.84 -13.77 -4.65
C ALA A 58 11.96 -14.11 -5.65
N ASP A 59 12.13 -15.41 -5.95
CA ASP A 59 13.12 -15.90 -6.92
C ASP A 59 12.38 -16.46 -8.16
N PRO A 60 11.99 -15.58 -9.10
CA PRO A 60 11.20 -15.95 -10.26
C PRO A 60 11.96 -16.89 -11.21
N LYS A 61 11.42 -18.11 -11.34
CA LYS A 61 12.02 -19.19 -12.14
C LYS A 61 11.71 -19.09 -13.63
N THR A 62 10.60 -18.42 -13.99
CA THR A 62 10.17 -18.28 -15.38
C THR A 62 10.34 -16.84 -15.88
N GLU A 63 10.46 -16.66 -17.20
CA GLU A 63 10.47 -15.32 -17.80
C GLU A 63 9.20 -14.54 -17.48
N THR A 64 8.04 -15.20 -17.51
CA THR A 64 6.75 -14.60 -17.15
C THR A 64 6.77 -14.08 -15.71
N SER A 65 7.21 -14.90 -14.74
CA SER A 65 7.31 -14.47 -13.34
C SER A 65 8.31 -13.32 -13.15
N ARG A 66 9.41 -13.29 -13.91
CA ARG A 66 10.40 -12.19 -13.85
C ARG A 66 9.79 -10.87 -14.28
N THR A 67 8.90 -10.88 -15.27
CA THR A 67 8.20 -9.66 -15.71
C THR A 67 7.22 -9.11 -14.69
N LEU A 68 6.93 -9.83 -13.60
CA LEU A 68 6.07 -9.34 -12.52
C LEU A 68 6.81 -8.43 -11.51
N PHE A 69 8.16 -8.42 -11.54
CA PHE A 69 8.99 -7.56 -10.70
C PHE A 69 8.79 -7.71 -9.16
N SER A 70 8.29 -8.85 -8.70
CA SER A 70 8.09 -9.20 -7.28
C SER A 70 9.39 -9.50 -6.51
N HIS A 71 10.52 -9.52 -7.20
CA HIS A 71 11.85 -9.82 -6.68
C HIS A 71 12.61 -8.57 -6.19
N PHE A 72 11.89 -7.46 -5.94
CA PHE A 72 12.44 -6.24 -5.37
C PHE A 72 11.49 -5.66 -4.32
N LEU A 73 12.04 -4.91 -3.37
CA LEU A 73 11.26 -3.97 -2.56
C LEU A 73 11.23 -2.61 -3.27
N TRP A 74 10.03 -2.09 -3.53
CA TRP A 74 9.83 -0.83 -4.24
C TRP A 74 9.57 0.36 -3.30
N ASN A 75 10.06 1.55 -3.66
CA ASN A 75 9.85 2.78 -2.88
C ASN A 75 8.37 3.07 -2.57
N ALA A 76 7.44 2.71 -3.46
CA ALA A 76 6.01 2.88 -3.20
C ALA A 76 5.52 2.10 -1.97
N SER A 77 6.05 0.89 -1.75
CA SER A 77 5.71 0.07 -0.57
C SER A 77 6.32 0.66 0.71
N VAL A 78 7.55 1.16 0.63
CA VAL A 78 8.21 1.86 1.74
C VAL A 78 7.45 3.13 2.12
N LEU A 79 6.99 3.90 1.13
CA LEU A 79 6.21 5.11 1.38
C LEU A 79 4.83 4.78 1.98
N LEU A 80 4.20 3.71 1.51
CA LEU A 80 2.93 3.26 2.09
C LEU A 80 3.11 2.80 3.54
N ALA A 81 4.14 1.99 3.83
CA ALA A 81 4.50 1.60 5.19
C ALA A 81 4.71 2.82 6.09
N GLU A 82 5.49 3.81 5.66
CA GLU A 82 5.69 5.05 6.39
C GLU A 82 4.36 5.77 6.66
N TYR A 83 3.47 5.89 5.68
CA TYR A 83 2.18 6.53 5.90
C TYR A 83 1.29 5.76 6.88
N LEU A 84 1.35 4.43 6.91
CA LEU A 84 0.60 3.64 7.89
C LEU A 84 1.12 3.83 9.33
N GLU A 85 2.41 4.16 9.49
CA GLU A 85 3.05 4.35 10.79
C GLU A 85 2.96 5.79 11.29
N GLU A 86 3.24 6.74 10.40
CA GLU A 86 3.54 8.15 10.70
C GLU A 86 2.68 9.13 9.89
N GLY A 87 1.80 8.61 9.01
CA GLY A 87 0.96 9.43 8.15
C GLY A 87 -0.08 10.26 8.91
N PRO A 88 -0.68 11.25 8.23
CA PRO A 88 -1.66 12.14 8.85
C PRO A 88 -2.85 11.35 9.39
N PHE A 89 -3.11 11.45 10.69
CA PHE A 89 -4.28 10.84 11.32
C PHE A 89 -5.56 11.64 10.99
N PRO A 90 -6.69 10.99 10.65
CA PRO A 90 -6.92 9.54 10.59
C PRO A 90 -6.75 8.94 9.18
N LEU A 91 -6.17 9.65 8.22
CA LEU A 91 -6.23 9.31 6.79
C LEU A 91 -5.69 7.92 6.48
N PHE A 92 -4.58 7.51 7.10
CA PHE A 92 -3.91 6.21 6.88
C PHE A 92 -4.11 5.22 8.05
N GLU A 93 -5.10 5.46 8.92
CA GLU A 93 -5.34 4.59 10.07
C GLU A 93 -5.83 3.20 9.62
N THR A 94 -5.21 2.16 10.18
CA THR A 94 -5.50 0.74 9.93
C THR A 94 -5.80 -0.05 11.21
N ARG A 95 -5.64 0.54 12.40
CA ARG A 95 -6.07 -0.09 13.66
C ARG A 95 -7.52 -0.49 13.60
N ASP A 96 -7.78 -1.71 14.07
CA ASP A 96 -9.10 -2.33 14.10
C ASP A 96 -9.83 -2.33 12.74
N CYS A 97 -9.10 -2.21 11.62
CA CYS A 97 -9.67 -2.31 10.27
C CYS A 97 -9.46 -3.73 9.71
N SER A 98 -10.32 -4.13 8.77
CA SER A 98 -10.02 -5.21 7.83
C SER A 98 -9.19 -4.65 6.67
N VAL A 99 -7.98 -5.17 6.46
CA VAL A 99 -7.01 -4.67 5.48
C VAL A 99 -6.70 -5.73 4.42
N LEU A 100 -6.66 -5.32 3.15
CA LEU A 100 -6.19 -6.13 2.02
C LEU A 100 -4.99 -5.44 1.36
N GLU A 101 -3.95 -6.17 1.00
CA GLU A 101 -2.90 -5.70 0.08
C GLU A 101 -3.02 -6.43 -1.27
N LEU A 102 -3.07 -5.68 -2.37
CA LEU A 102 -3.08 -6.18 -3.74
C LEU A 102 -1.73 -5.90 -4.40
N GLY A 103 -1.09 -6.92 -4.98
CA GLY A 103 0.23 -6.79 -5.60
C GLY A 103 1.30 -6.49 -4.54
N ALA A 104 1.38 -7.36 -3.55
CA ALA A 104 2.17 -7.17 -2.34
C ALA A 104 3.69 -7.14 -2.52
N GLY A 105 4.23 -7.81 -3.55
CA GLY A 105 5.66 -8.04 -3.72
C GLY A 105 6.27 -8.75 -2.51
N THR A 106 6.87 -7.98 -1.61
CA THR A 106 7.43 -8.48 -0.34
C THR A 106 6.39 -8.62 0.78
N GLY A 107 5.23 -7.95 0.66
CA GLY A 107 4.20 -7.90 1.71
C GLY A 107 4.46 -6.89 2.82
N LEU A 108 5.40 -5.96 2.64
CA LEU A 108 5.78 -4.99 3.66
C LEU A 108 4.59 -4.17 4.18
N SER A 109 3.77 -3.59 3.28
CA SER A 109 2.68 -2.69 3.67
C SER A 109 1.61 -3.42 4.47
N GLY A 110 1.23 -4.64 4.05
CA GLY A 110 0.31 -5.51 4.77
C GLY A 110 0.85 -5.92 6.14
N MET A 111 2.13 -6.30 6.24
CA MET A 111 2.75 -6.62 7.54
C MET A 111 2.76 -5.41 8.48
N ILE A 112 3.02 -4.21 7.98
CA ILE A 112 2.96 -2.99 8.79
C ILE A 112 1.53 -2.69 9.25
N ALA A 113 0.52 -2.88 8.40
CA ALA A 113 -0.88 -2.77 8.81
C ALA A 113 -1.24 -3.78 9.92
N ALA A 114 -0.78 -5.02 9.79
CA ALA A 114 -0.92 -6.04 10.83
C ALA A 114 -0.27 -5.57 12.14
N LEU A 115 1.01 -5.21 12.12
CA LEU A 115 1.72 -4.70 13.31
C LEU A 115 1.03 -3.48 13.92
N ARG A 116 0.45 -2.61 13.09
CA ARG A 116 -0.27 -1.42 13.51
C ARG A 116 -1.52 -1.69 14.32
N GLY A 117 -2.11 -2.88 14.23
CA GLY A 117 -3.34 -3.21 14.95
C GLY A 117 -4.52 -3.55 14.05
N ALA A 118 -4.32 -3.82 12.76
CA ALA A 118 -5.40 -4.29 11.90
C ALA A 118 -6.05 -5.55 12.51
N ARG A 119 -7.39 -5.59 12.51
CA ARG A 119 -8.19 -6.72 13.03
C ARG A 119 -8.02 -7.96 12.16
N ARG A 120 -7.82 -7.76 10.85
CA ARG A 120 -7.51 -8.79 9.87
C ARG A 120 -6.64 -8.16 8.80
N THR A 121 -5.62 -8.87 8.36
CA THR A 121 -4.85 -8.53 7.17
C THR A 121 -4.88 -9.69 6.18
N VAL A 122 -5.17 -9.41 4.92
CA VAL A 122 -5.00 -10.35 3.81
C VAL A 122 -3.99 -9.76 2.85
N ILE A 123 -2.93 -10.49 2.54
CA ILE A 123 -1.88 -10.06 1.63
C ILE A 123 -1.98 -10.91 0.36
N THR A 124 -2.07 -10.26 -0.80
CA THR A 124 -2.26 -10.95 -2.07
C THR A 124 -1.29 -10.49 -3.15
N ASP A 125 -0.88 -11.44 -3.98
CA ASP A 125 -0.09 -11.21 -5.17
C ASP A 125 -0.50 -12.19 -6.27
N TYR A 126 0.09 -12.08 -7.46
CA TYR A 126 -0.12 -12.99 -8.58
C TYR A 126 0.02 -14.46 -8.13
N PRO A 127 -0.82 -15.39 -8.60
CA PRO A 127 -0.86 -16.78 -8.14
C PRO A 127 0.31 -17.63 -8.73
N ALA A 128 1.53 -17.18 -8.49
CA ALA A 128 2.77 -17.92 -8.72
C ALA A 128 3.32 -18.41 -7.37
N GLU A 129 3.70 -19.68 -7.30
CA GLU A 129 4.14 -20.34 -6.07
C GLU A 129 5.29 -19.59 -5.41
N GLU A 130 6.29 -19.17 -6.19
CA GLU A 130 7.46 -18.46 -5.69
C GLU A 130 7.14 -17.07 -5.08
N VAL A 131 6.07 -16.42 -5.56
CA VAL A 131 5.67 -15.09 -5.08
C VAL A 131 4.89 -15.24 -3.78
N VAL A 132 3.88 -16.11 -3.78
CA VAL A 132 3.03 -16.37 -2.60
C VAL A 132 3.86 -16.94 -1.46
N ALA A 133 4.72 -17.93 -1.74
CA ALA A 133 5.60 -18.53 -0.73
C ALA A 133 6.59 -17.52 -0.13
N ASN A 134 7.10 -16.58 -0.93
CA ASN A 134 7.98 -15.52 -0.42
C ASN A 134 7.26 -14.60 0.58
N VAL A 135 6.01 -14.21 0.28
CA VAL A 135 5.20 -13.41 1.20
C VAL A 135 4.92 -14.17 2.50
N GLU A 136 4.63 -15.48 2.43
CA GLU A 136 4.45 -16.33 3.62
C GLU A 136 5.72 -16.39 4.49
N VAL A 137 6.90 -16.53 3.87
CA VAL A 137 8.19 -16.49 4.57
C VAL A 137 8.38 -15.14 5.27
N ASN A 138 8.09 -14.03 4.60
CA ASN A 138 8.18 -12.70 5.18
C ASN A 138 7.23 -12.51 6.37
N VAL A 139 5.96 -12.90 6.23
CA VAL A 139 4.96 -12.86 7.31
C VAL A 139 5.43 -13.69 8.50
N LYS A 140 5.89 -14.93 8.28
CA LYS A 140 6.36 -15.81 9.34
C LYS A 140 7.57 -15.24 10.06
N THR A 141 8.54 -14.70 9.32
CA THR A 141 9.79 -14.15 9.85
C THR A 141 9.53 -12.91 10.70
N ASN A 142 8.65 -12.02 10.25
CA ASN A 142 8.48 -10.72 10.87
C ASN A 142 7.35 -10.65 11.91
N LEU A 143 6.32 -11.51 11.82
CA LEU A 143 5.11 -11.37 12.65
C LEU A 143 4.93 -12.47 13.71
N ARG A 144 5.55 -13.65 13.54
CA ARG A 144 5.29 -14.81 14.41
C ARG A 144 5.71 -14.54 15.86
N GLU A 145 6.93 -14.06 16.08
CA GLU A 145 7.45 -13.77 17.42
C GLU A 145 6.81 -12.52 18.05
N ARG A 146 6.17 -11.69 17.22
CA ARG A 146 5.46 -10.47 17.64
C ARG A 146 4.00 -10.73 18.00
N GLY A 147 3.54 -11.98 17.96
CA GLY A 147 2.17 -12.37 18.33
C GLY A 147 1.09 -11.87 17.37
N ARG A 148 1.45 -11.40 16.16
CA ARG A 148 0.51 -10.87 15.15
C ARG A 148 0.36 -11.76 13.92
N GLY A 149 1.09 -12.87 13.85
CA GLY A 149 1.05 -13.79 12.71
C GLY A 149 -0.27 -14.52 12.51
N GLY A 150 -1.10 -14.66 13.55
CA GLY A 150 -2.41 -15.34 13.46
C GLY A 150 -3.51 -14.52 12.77
N ASP A 151 -3.28 -13.22 12.59
CA ASP A 151 -4.25 -12.28 12.01
C ASP A 151 -4.00 -12.00 10.53
N VAL A 152 -3.01 -12.68 9.92
CA VAL A 152 -2.56 -12.47 8.54
C VAL A 152 -2.77 -13.72 7.70
N GLU A 153 -3.45 -13.57 6.57
CA GLU A 153 -3.60 -14.60 5.56
C GLU A 153 -2.89 -14.17 4.27
N VAL A 154 -2.25 -15.12 3.58
CA VAL A 154 -1.57 -14.89 2.29
C VAL A 154 -2.30 -15.69 1.21
N TRP A 155 -2.59 -15.05 0.07
CA TRP A 155 -3.34 -15.68 -1.03
C TRP A 155 -2.79 -15.30 -2.40
N GLY A 156 -2.80 -16.25 -3.34
CA GLY A 156 -2.69 -15.93 -4.76
C GLY A 156 -3.96 -15.29 -5.29
N HIS A 157 -3.84 -14.15 -5.97
CA HIS A 157 -4.92 -13.41 -6.62
C HIS A 157 -4.43 -12.67 -7.86
N GLU A 158 -4.95 -13.05 -9.02
CA GLU A 158 -4.79 -12.27 -10.24
C GLU A 158 -5.87 -11.18 -10.32
N TRP A 159 -5.46 -9.94 -10.62
CA TRP A 159 -6.39 -8.82 -10.70
C TRP A 159 -7.46 -9.03 -11.76
N GLY A 160 -8.68 -8.59 -11.50
CA GLY A 160 -9.82 -8.76 -12.41
C GLY A 160 -10.44 -10.16 -12.40
N VAL A 161 -9.81 -11.16 -11.77
CA VAL A 161 -10.39 -12.50 -11.61
C VAL A 161 -11.33 -12.52 -10.39
N LEU A 162 -12.61 -12.22 -10.65
CA LEU A 162 -13.62 -11.97 -9.61
C LEU A 162 -14.74 -13.01 -9.66
N GLY A 163 -15.10 -13.60 -8.52
CA GLY A 163 -16.31 -14.41 -8.37
C GLY A 163 -16.35 -15.79 -9.06
N GLU A 164 -15.39 -16.10 -9.95
CA GLU A 164 -15.40 -17.33 -10.78
C GLU A 164 -14.31 -18.36 -10.43
N VAL A 165 -13.39 -18.06 -9.51
CA VAL A 165 -12.43 -19.07 -9.02
C VAL A 165 -13.14 -20.04 -8.07
N GLU A 166 -12.58 -21.24 -7.90
CA GLU A 166 -13.00 -22.31 -6.98
C GLU A 166 -13.76 -21.82 -5.74
N ASP A 167 -14.69 -22.63 -5.21
CA ASP A 167 -15.62 -22.24 -4.13
C ASP A 167 -14.98 -21.56 -2.89
N ASN A 168 -13.65 -21.68 -2.71
CA ASN A 168 -12.87 -21.11 -1.62
C ASN A 168 -11.88 -20.00 -2.00
N GLY A 169 -11.92 -19.45 -3.22
CA GLY A 169 -10.99 -18.39 -3.65
C GLY A 169 -11.15 -17.07 -2.88
N VAL A 170 -10.05 -16.32 -2.73
CA VAL A 170 -9.98 -15.05 -1.97
C VAL A 170 -11.02 -14.02 -2.44
N SER A 171 -11.27 -13.93 -3.76
CA SER A 171 -12.25 -12.98 -4.33
C SER A 171 -13.69 -13.30 -3.95
N LYS A 172 -14.06 -14.59 -3.86
CA LYS A 172 -15.39 -15.00 -3.40
C LYS A 172 -15.54 -14.83 -1.89
N ARG A 173 -14.50 -15.18 -1.13
CA ARG A 173 -14.48 -15.14 0.34
C ARG A 173 -14.58 -13.72 0.91
N TYR A 174 -13.98 -12.73 0.26
CA TYR A 174 -13.81 -11.39 0.83
C TYR A 174 -14.42 -10.24 0.01
N LYS A 175 -15.44 -10.51 -0.82
CA LYS A 175 -16.16 -9.46 -1.56
C LYS A 175 -16.70 -8.38 -0.59
N GLY A 176 -16.32 -7.13 -0.81
CA GLY A 176 -16.70 -5.98 0.02
C GLY A 176 -16.23 -6.06 1.48
N GLY A 177 -15.26 -6.92 1.79
CA GLY A 177 -14.87 -7.27 3.16
C GLY A 177 -13.80 -6.37 3.79
N PHE A 178 -13.24 -5.41 3.03
CA PHE A 178 -12.08 -4.62 3.48
C PHE A 178 -12.37 -3.13 3.57
N GLU A 179 -12.06 -2.58 4.74
CA GLU A 179 -12.15 -1.14 5.03
C GLU A 179 -10.93 -0.38 4.49
N ARG A 180 -9.82 -1.10 4.27
CA ARG A 180 -8.57 -0.59 3.71
C ARG A 180 -8.06 -1.53 2.63
N VAL A 181 -7.75 -0.98 1.46
CA VAL A 181 -7.04 -1.70 0.40
C VAL A 181 -5.72 -0.99 0.13
N LEU A 182 -4.62 -1.72 0.17
CA LEU A 182 -3.26 -1.24 -0.02
C LEU A 182 -2.80 -1.64 -1.41
N VAL A 183 -2.27 -0.68 -2.18
CA VAL A 183 -1.77 -0.90 -3.54
C VAL A 183 -0.48 -0.10 -3.69
N ALA A 184 0.65 -0.80 -3.76
CA ALA A 184 1.96 -0.20 -3.90
C ALA A 184 2.61 -0.62 -5.23
N ASP A 185 2.99 0.35 -6.04
CA ASP A 185 3.67 0.20 -7.33
C ASP A 185 3.01 -0.72 -8.36
N CYS A 186 1.68 -0.77 -8.39
CA CYS A 186 0.93 -1.63 -9.31
C CYS A 186 0.51 -0.94 -10.63
N LEU A 187 0.94 0.30 -10.88
CA LEU A 187 0.43 1.12 -12.00
C LEU A 187 1.30 1.10 -13.27
N TRP A 188 2.38 0.31 -13.30
CA TRP A 188 3.33 0.26 -14.42
C TRP A 188 2.82 -0.49 -15.66
N MET A 189 1.73 -1.26 -15.54
CA MET A 189 1.05 -1.99 -16.62
C MET A 189 -0.27 -1.31 -17.02
N PRO A 190 -0.30 -0.40 -18.02
CA PRO A 190 -1.52 0.29 -18.43
C PRO A 190 -2.69 -0.65 -18.79
N TRP A 191 -2.38 -1.81 -19.40
CA TRP A 191 -3.40 -2.81 -19.78
C TRP A 191 -4.06 -3.51 -18.58
N GLN A 192 -3.45 -3.47 -17.40
CA GLN A 192 -4.02 -4.06 -16.18
C GLN A 192 -4.80 -3.06 -15.32
N HIS A 193 -4.80 -1.77 -15.66
CA HIS A 193 -5.44 -0.73 -14.83
C HIS A 193 -6.92 -1.00 -14.57
N SER A 194 -7.69 -1.42 -15.58
CA SER A 194 -9.11 -1.75 -15.40
C SER A 194 -9.30 -2.97 -14.48
N ASN A 195 -8.46 -4.00 -14.63
CA ASN A 195 -8.53 -5.18 -13.77
C ASN A 195 -8.22 -4.82 -12.31
N LEU A 196 -7.20 -3.98 -12.08
CA LEU A 196 -6.86 -3.49 -10.75
C LEU A 196 -7.98 -2.63 -10.14
N ARG A 197 -8.57 -1.69 -10.90
CA ARG A 197 -9.73 -0.90 -10.43
C ARG A 197 -10.92 -1.80 -10.06
N LYS A 198 -11.25 -2.78 -10.89
CA LYS A 198 -12.31 -3.75 -10.62
C LYS A 198 -12.02 -4.57 -9.36
N SER A 199 -10.78 -5.02 -9.15
CA SER A 199 -10.38 -5.70 -7.92
C SER A 199 -10.52 -4.79 -6.69
N ILE A 200 -10.03 -3.54 -6.76
CA ILE A 200 -10.19 -2.56 -5.67
C ILE A 200 -11.68 -2.39 -5.35
N ALA A 201 -12.52 -2.10 -6.35
CA ALA A 201 -13.95 -1.92 -6.16
C ALA A 201 -14.61 -3.19 -5.59
N TRP A 202 -14.20 -4.38 -6.02
CA TRP A 202 -14.77 -5.64 -5.57
C TRP A 202 -14.54 -5.91 -4.09
N PHE A 203 -13.32 -5.68 -3.61
CA PHE A 203 -12.91 -5.96 -2.24
C PHE A 203 -13.26 -4.87 -1.24
N LEU A 204 -13.34 -3.62 -1.70
CA LEU A 204 -13.55 -2.48 -0.83
C LEU A 204 -14.99 -2.45 -0.29
N THR A 205 -15.11 -2.27 1.03
CA THR A 205 -16.40 -2.14 1.71
C THR A 205 -17.16 -0.93 1.13
N PRO A 206 -18.42 -1.10 0.71
CA PRO A 206 -19.25 0.00 0.22
C PRO A 206 -19.38 1.13 1.23
N SER A 207 -19.47 2.36 0.74
CA SER A 207 -19.85 3.49 1.57
C SER A 207 -21.26 3.27 2.10
N PRO A 208 -21.53 3.58 3.39
CA PRO A 208 -22.88 3.46 3.92
C PRO A 208 -23.82 4.37 3.15
N LYS A 209 -25.07 3.91 2.97
CA LYS A 209 -26.12 4.69 2.35
C LYS A 209 -26.31 5.97 3.16
N SER A 210 -26.33 7.14 2.51
CA SER A 210 -26.68 8.37 3.21
C SER A 210 -28.14 8.29 3.64
N ASN A 211 -28.38 7.92 4.90
CA ASN A 211 -29.71 8.08 5.48
C ASN A 211 -29.95 9.58 5.68
N SER A 212 -30.61 10.22 4.72
CA SER A 212 -31.14 11.57 4.86
C SER A 212 -32.35 11.57 5.82
N SER A 213 -32.15 11.23 7.09
CA SER A 213 -33.02 11.63 8.19
C SER A 213 -32.48 11.12 9.53
N THR A 214 -31.72 11.95 10.23
CA THR A 214 -31.77 11.95 11.70
C THR A 214 -31.57 13.38 12.18
N SER A 215 -32.65 13.99 12.65
CA SER A 215 -32.63 15.24 13.40
C SER A 215 -31.73 15.06 14.64
N PRO A 216 -30.98 16.09 15.08
CA PRO A 216 -30.12 15.97 16.24
C PRO A 216 -30.95 15.70 17.50
N PRO A 217 -30.47 14.82 18.42
CA PRO A 217 -31.16 14.59 19.68
C PRO A 217 -31.13 15.85 20.55
N LYS A 218 -32.27 16.16 21.18
CA LYS A 218 -32.39 17.25 22.16
C LYS A 218 -31.46 16.97 23.34
N ARG A 219 -30.67 17.98 23.72
CA ARG A 219 -29.86 17.96 24.94
C ARG A 219 -30.78 18.16 26.15
N ASP A 220 -30.76 17.21 27.09
CA ASP A 220 -31.24 17.42 28.45
C ASP A 220 -30.11 18.04 29.28
N GLU A 221 -30.36 19.25 29.76
CA GLU A 221 -29.53 19.94 30.75
C GLU A 221 -29.90 19.45 32.14
N THR A 222 -29.09 18.60 32.75
CA THR A 222 -28.87 18.55 34.21
C THR A 222 -27.81 17.50 34.56
N SER A 223 -26.61 17.93 34.94
CA SER A 223 -25.86 17.39 36.10
C SER A 223 -24.43 17.95 36.08
N SER A 224 -24.08 18.62 37.17
CA SER A 224 -22.82 19.31 37.43
C SER A 224 -21.99 18.52 38.45
N ILE A 225 -20.81 18.04 38.04
CA ILE A 225 -19.76 17.47 38.93
C ILE A 225 -18.37 17.91 38.41
N PRO A 226 -17.42 18.37 39.27
CA PRO A 226 -16.11 18.90 38.86
C PRO A 226 -15.03 17.81 38.64
N PRO A 227 -13.89 18.12 37.98
CA PRO A 227 -13.00 17.12 37.41
C PRO A 227 -11.88 16.69 38.38
N HIS A 228 -11.66 15.38 38.49
CA HIS A 228 -10.39 14.83 38.98
C HIS A 228 -9.57 14.32 37.78
N HIS A 229 -8.33 14.81 37.71
CA HIS A 229 -7.33 14.49 36.70
C HIS A 229 -6.93 13.01 36.73
N HIS A 230 -7.41 12.26 35.74
CA HIS A 230 -6.69 11.14 35.15
C HIS A 230 -6.65 11.39 33.63
N PRO A 231 -5.54 11.13 32.93
CA PRO A 231 -5.54 11.18 31.47
C PRO A 231 -6.56 10.15 30.98
N PRO A 232 -7.53 10.53 30.13
CA PRO A 232 -8.43 9.56 29.55
C PRO A 232 -7.61 8.57 28.72
N SER A 233 -7.79 7.27 28.96
CA SER A 233 -7.45 6.24 27.98
C SER A 233 -7.99 6.68 26.62
N PRO A 234 -7.27 6.48 25.50
CA PRO A 234 -7.76 6.86 24.19
C PRO A 234 -8.82 5.87 23.72
N THR A 235 -9.99 5.87 24.36
CA THR A 235 -11.23 5.43 23.73
C THR A 235 -11.69 6.57 22.82
N HIS A 236 -11.02 6.75 21.68
CA HIS A 236 -11.42 7.73 20.67
C HIS A 236 -12.19 7.01 19.55
N PRO A 237 -13.43 7.43 19.25
CA PRO A 237 -14.29 6.73 18.31
C PRO A 237 -13.84 7.08 16.88
N TYR A 238 -13.05 6.21 16.26
CA TYR A 238 -13.20 6.06 14.82
C TYR A 238 -14.54 5.35 14.62
N THR A 239 -15.54 6.06 14.09
CA THR A 239 -16.70 5.41 13.49
C THR A 239 -16.29 4.98 12.08
N PRO A 240 -16.36 3.69 11.72
CA PRO A 240 -16.17 3.19 10.36
C PRO A 240 -17.21 3.67 9.33
N SER A 241 -17.80 4.85 9.54
CA SER A 241 -19.05 5.30 8.93
C SER A 241 -18.91 6.01 7.58
N ASP A 242 -17.72 6.08 6.99
CA ASP A 242 -17.51 6.74 5.68
C ASP A 242 -17.17 5.77 4.54
N GLY A 243 -17.21 4.45 4.79
CA GLY A 243 -16.87 3.44 3.80
C GLY A 243 -15.38 3.09 3.73
N GLY A 244 -15.05 2.16 2.84
CA GLY A 244 -13.66 1.72 2.63
C GLY A 244 -12.84 2.74 1.83
N ARG A 245 -11.54 2.81 2.13
CA ARG A 245 -10.54 3.54 1.33
C ARG A 245 -9.49 2.60 0.75
N ALA A 246 -9.08 2.84 -0.48
CA ALA A 246 -7.90 2.26 -1.08
C ALA A 246 -6.78 3.30 -1.17
N TYR A 247 -5.59 2.95 -0.72
CA TYR A 247 -4.38 3.76 -0.87
C TYR A 247 -3.58 3.21 -2.04
N VAL A 248 -3.45 4.01 -3.10
CA VAL A 248 -2.75 3.65 -4.32
C VAL A 248 -1.52 4.54 -4.46
N ILE A 249 -0.34 3.96 -4.27
CA ILE A 249 0.94 4.64 -4.37
C ILE A 249 1.74 4.03 -5.51
N ALA A 250 2.33 4.85 -6.38
CA ALA A 250 3.19 4.37 -7.47
C ALA A 250 4.31 5.36 -7.78
N GLY A 251 5.50 4.87 -8.11
CA GLY A 251 6.67 5.70 -8.37
C GLY A 251 6.80 6.09 -9.83
N PHE A 252 7.03 7.38 -10.15
CA PHE A 252 7.11 7.83 -11.54
C PHE A 252 8.35 7.32 -12.30
N HIS A 253 9.15 6.40 -11.76
CA HIS A 253 10.25 5.74 -12.48
C HIS A 253 9.75 5.00 -13.74
N THR A 254 8.52 4.47 -13.76
CA THR A 254 7.91 3.88 -14.98
C THR A 254 7.24 4.88 -15.91
N GLY A 255 6.99 6.10 -15.43
CA GLY A 255 6.53 7.26 -16.20
C GLY A 255 5.06 7.64 -15.96
N ARG A 256 4.80 8.93 -15.81
CA ARG A 256 3.45 9.48 -15.52
C ARG A 256 2.40 9.09 -16.55
N ALA A 257 2.74 9.12 -17.84
CA ALA A 257 1.82 8.78 -18.92
C ALA A 257 1.28 7.34 -18.81
N LYS A 258 2.05 6.41 -18.21
CA LYS A 258 1.58 5.05 -17.94
C LYS A 258 0.64 4.98 -16.75
N MET A 259 0.78 5.86 -15.76
CA MET A 259 0.04 5.83 -14.49
C MET A 259 -1.22 6.68 -14.49
N ALA A 260 -1.18 7.86 -15.12
CA ALA A 260 -2.29 8.81 -15.12
C ALA A 260 -3.63 8.20 -15.59
N PRO A 261 -3.68 7.30 -16.60
CA PRO A 261 -4.93 6.65 -17.00
C PRO A 261 -5.60 5.80 -15.91
N PHE A 262 -4.87 5.39 -14.86
CA PHE A 262 -5.49 4.70 -13.73
C PHE A 262 -6.48 5.63 -13.01
N PHE A 263 -6.09 6.89 -12.82
CA PHE A 263 -6.82 7.93 -12.09
C PHE A 263 -7.77 8.75 -12.97
N ASP A 264 -7.94 8.40 -14.24
CA ASP A 264 -8.90 9.06 -15.11
C ASP A 264 -10.31 9.01 -14.49
N ALA A 265 -10.97 10.16 -14.40
CA ALA A 265 -12.20 10.30 -13.61
C ALA A 265 -13.36 9.48 -14.20
N GLU A 266 -13.45 9.40 -15.54
CA GLU A 266 -14.49 8.63 -16.22
C GLU A 266 -14.22 7.12 -16.06
N ALA A 267 -12.98 6.69 -16.23
CA ALA A 267 -12.58 5.30 -16.05
C ALA A 267 -12.79 4.82 -14.60
N MET A 268 -12.41 5.64 -13.61
CA MET A 268 -12.64 5.37 -12.19
C MET A 268 -14.13 5.22 -11.89
N ARG A 269 -14.95 6.19 -12.34
CA ARG A 269 -16.41 6.16 -12.13
C ARG A 269 -17.06 4.96 -12.83
N GLY A 270 -16.59 4.60 -14.02
CA GLY A 270 -17.06 3.42 -14.76
C GLY A 270 -16.86 2.11 -14.00
N ASP A 271 -15.81 2.02 -13.18
CA ASP A 271 -15.53 0.88 -12.30
C ASP A 271 -16.10 1.07 -10.87
N GLY A 272 -16.91 2.10 -10.63
CA GLY A 272 -17.57 2.38 -9.35
C GLY A 272 -16.66 2.99 -8.28
N LEU A 273 -15.58 3.65 -8.69
CA LEU A 273 -14.59 4.29 -7.83
C LEU A 273 -14.52 5.81 -8.10
N VAL A 274 -14.08 6.56 -7.10
CA VAL A 274 -13.68 7.96 -7.24
C VAL A 274 -12.40 8.22 -6.46
N VAL A 275 -11.61 9.16 -6.97
CA VAL A 275 -10.44 9.69 -6.27
C VAL A 275 -10.94 10.71 -5.23
N GLU A 276 -10.73 10.41 -3.95
CA GLU A 276 -11.05 11.30 -2.84
C GLU A 276 -9.95 12.36 -2.67
N ARG A 277 -8.69 11.94 -2.81
CA ARG A 277 -7.52 12.83 -2.73
C ARG A 277 -6.40 12.27 -3.59
N ILE A 278 -5.64 13.14 -4.27
CA ILE A 278 -4.45 12.75 -5.01
C ILE A 278 -3.38 13.84 -4.95
N TRP A 279 -2.14 13.45 -4.71
CA TRP A 279 -0.99 14.35 -4.66
C TRP A 279 0.28 13.61 -5.05
N GLU A 280 1.40 14.31 -5.11
CA GLU A 280 2.71 13.72 -5.34
C GLU A 280 3.60 13.96 -4.12
N ARG A 281 4.40 12.97 -3.74
CA ARG A 281 5.41 13.07 -2.68
C ARG A 281 6.74 12.54 -3.18
N ASN A 282 7.83 13.27 -2.91
CA ASN A 282 9.17 12.80 -3.22
C ASN A 282 9.81 12.02 -2.07
N ALA A 283 10.95 11.38 -2.32
CA ALA A 283 11.67 10.60 -1.32
C ALA A 283 12.23 11.43 -0.14
N GLU A 284 12.35 12.75 -0.29
CA GLU A 284 12.73 13.66 0.79
C GLU A 284 11.52 14.07 1.65
N GLY A 285 10.31 13.68 1.27
CA GLY A 285 9.07 13.95 1.98
C GLY A 285 8.36 15.23 1.54
N THR A 286 8.85 15.93 0.52
CA THR A 286 8.18 17.11 -0.07
C THR A 286 6.94 16.68 -0.83
N GLU A 287 5.82 17.35 -0.57
CA GLU A 287 4.55 17.11 -1.26
C GLU A 287 4.24 18.23 -2.25
N ARG A 288 3.53 17.88 -3.33
CA ARG A 288 3.00 18.83 -4.32
C ARG A 288 1.69 18.35 -4.92
N GLU A 289 1.01 19.26 -5.60
CA GLU A 289 -0.23 18.98 -6.34
C GLU A 289 0.00 17.91 -7.42
N TRP A 290 -0.96 16.99 -7.58
CA TRP A 290 -0.98 16.05 -8.69
C TRP A 290 -1.26 16.76 -10.02
N ARG A 291 -0.52 16.38 -11.06
CA ARG A 291 -0.81 16.77 -12.43
C ARG A 291 -0.82 15.55 -13.34
N VAL A 292 -1.75 15.53 -14.30
CA VAL A 292 -1.84 14.46 -15.31
C VAL A 292 -0.68 14.52 -16.31
N ASP A 293 -0.10 15.72 -16.49
CA ASP A 293 1.04 16.00 -17.35
C ASP A 293 1.85 17.16 -16.74
N ARG A 294 3.18 17.01 -16.64
CA ARG A 294 4.12 18.06 -16.19
C ARG A 294 5.06 18.52 -17.31
N GLY A 295 4.81 18.13 -18.56
CA GLY A 295 5.56 18.59 -19.74
C GLY A 295 7.02 18.14 -19.71
N GLU A 296 7.95 19.09 -19.81
CA GLU A 296 9.39 18.81 -19.83
C GLU A 296 9.88 18.09 -18.57
N GLU A 297 9.24 18.30 -17.42
CA GLU A 297 9.61 17.63 -16.17
C GLU A 297 9.44 16.11 -16.27
N ASP A 298 8.42 15.63 -16.98
CA ASP A 298 8.20 14.18 -17.18
C ASP A 298 9.20 13.55 -18.16
N LYS A 299 9.94 14.38 -18.91
CA LYS A 299 11.04 13.92 -19.79
C LYS A 299 12.35 13.76 -19.02
N ASP A 300 12.51 14.48 -17.91
CA ASP A 300 13.63 14.30 -17.00
C ASP A 300 13.44 13.00 -16.20
N VAL A 301 14.05 11.93 -16.69
CA VAL A 301 13.97 10.60 -16.06
C VAL A 301 14.54 10.61 -14.64
N THR A 302 15.64 11.32 -14.42
CA THR A 302 16.32 11.39 -13.12
C THR A 302 15.45 12.16 -12.12
N GLY A 303 14.95 13.33 -12.52
CA GLY A 303 14.06 14.13 -11.69
C GLY A 303 12.75 13.41 -11.36
N ARG A 304 12.06 12.82 -12.35
CA ARG A 304 10.75 12.20 -12.13
C ARG A 304 10.82 10.96 -11.24
N LYS A 305 11.89 10.18 -11.32
CA LYS A 305 12.11 8.96 -10.50
C LYS A 305 12.01 9.22 -8.99
N ARG A 306 12.24 10.45 -8.55
CA ARG A 306 12.19 10.85 -7.13
C ARG A 306 10.78 10.99 -6.58
N TRP A 307 9.79 11.09 -7.47
CA TRP A 307 8.42 11.40 -7.12
C TRP A 307 7.55 10.14 -7.19
N LEU A 308 6.58 10.08 -6.29
CA LEU A 308 5.53 9.08 -6.26
C LEU A 308 4.18 9.78 -6.28
N VAL A 309 3.20 9.21 -6.97
CA VAL A 309 1.80 9.59 -6.81
C VAL A 309 1.22 8.89 -5.59
N VAL A 310 0.40 9.60 -4.83
CA VAL A 310 -0.36 9.09 -3.69
C VAL A 310 -1.83 9.37 -3.95
N GLY A 311 -2.62 8.33 -4.19
CA GLY A 311 -4.05 8.40 -4.41
C GLY A 311 -4.83 7.75 -3.27
N VAL A 312 -5.84 8.45 -2.76
CA VAL A 312 -6.86 7.92 -1.85
C VAL A 312 -8.12 7.74 -2.68
N VAL A 313 -8.57 6.49 -2.78
CA VAL A 313 -9.69 6.08 -3.64
C VAL A 313 -10.79 5.52 -2.75
N ARG A 314 -12.05 5.80 -3.07
CA ARG A 314 -13.21 5.20 -2.40
C ARG A 314 -14.21 4.70 -3.44
N ARG A 315 -15.21 3.93 -2.99
CA ARG A 315 -16.36 3.61 -3.85
C ARG A 315 -17.27 4.83 -3.99
N VAL A 316 -17.92 4.92 -5.15
CA VAL A 316 -19.04 5.84 -5.39
C VAL A 316 -20.17 5.47 -4.44
N GLY A 317 -20.78 6.46 -3.77
CA GLY A 317 -21.96 6.22 -2.94
C GLY A 317 -23.18 5.83 -3.79
N GLU A 318 -24.15 5.11 -3.23
CA GLU A 318 -25.42 4.88 -3.94
C GLU A 318 -26.10 6.23 -4.26
N GLY A 319 -26.15 6.63 -5.54
CA GLY A 319 -26.79 7.87 -6.01
C GLY A 319 -25.85 9.03 -6.34
N GLU A 320 -24.52 8.83 -6.27
CA GLU A 320 -23.46 9.76 -6.73
C GLU A 320 -22.97 9.42 -8.16
#